data_AF-A0A357R2F4-F1
#
_entry.id   AF-A0A357R2F4-F1
#
_cell.length_a   1.000
_cell.length_b   1.000
_cell.length_c   1.000
_cell.angle_alpha   90.00
_cell.angle_beta   90.00
_cell.angle_gamma   90.00
#
_symmetry.space_group_name_H-M   'P 1'
#
loop_
_entity.id
_entity.type
_entity.pdbx_description
1 polymer ?
#
loop_
_entity_poly.entity_id
_entity_poly.type
_entity_poly.pdbx_seq_one_letter_code
_entity_poly.pdbx_strand_id
1 'polypeptide(L)'
;GENPKRVYSGQKRMPSTRMGSAAVLREALVNAQNYMNKINRAGDDAEKMPPRDLKNEALIPVLKKEIPLRMHAHRADDIATAIRIAQEFDIDMTLEHASEAHLIVDRVKESGFPAIVGPSMGTPGKIETQNKTLESVKILSEAGITVALTTDHPVLDIYQLLHAAAAVVRETGMDDYQVLRLITINAAKILGVEDRVGSIEVGKDADLVIIEGHPFDYLSTVMYTIIDGEVVYPPEE
;
A
#
# COMPACT_ATOMS: atom_id res chain seq x y z
N GLY A 1 12.28 8.74 1.34
CA GLY A 1 11.98 9.58 0.16
C GLY A 1 12.07 11.08 0.43
N GLU A 2 11.53 11.88 -0.49
CA GLU A 2 11.71 13.34 -0.53
C GLU A 2 10.81 14.12 0.41
N ASN A 3 9.62 13.60 0.72
CA ASN A 3 8.65 14.30 1.57
C ASN A 3 9.21 14.62 2.97
N PRO A 4 9.68 13.64 3.77
CA PRO A 4 10.27 13.94 5.08
C PRO A 4 11.50 14.86 4.97
N LYS A 5 12.37 14.60 3.98
CA LYS A 5 13.56 15.42 3.71
C LYS A 5 13.19 16.88 3.52
N ARG A 6 12.20 17.19 2.67
CA ARG A 6 11.76 18.56 2.36
C ARG A 6 11.12 19.26 3.56
N VAL A 7 10.35 18.54 4.36
CA VAL A 7 9.64 19.09 5.53
C VAL A 7 10.61 19.41 6.67
N TYR A 8 11.53 18.49 6.99
CA TYR A 8 12.40 18.61 8.16
C TYR A 8 13.74 19.27 7.91
N SER A 9 14.25 19.32 6.67
CA SER A 9 15.55 19.95 6.37
C SER A 9 15.60 21.43 6.75
N GLY A 10 14.49 22.17 6.54
CA GLY A 10 14.39 23.58 6.92
C GLY A 10 14.26 23.82 8.43
N GLN A 11 13.96 22.78 9.21
CA GLN A 11 13.68 22.86 10.65
C GLN A 11 14.86 22.42 11.53
N LYS A 12 16.01 22.05 10.92
CA LYS A 12 17.16 21.43 11.62
C LYS A 12 16.75 20.19 12.44
N ARG A 13 15.76 19.43 11.95
CA ARG A 13 15.27 18.18 12.56
C ARG A 13 15.59 17.01 11.66
N MET A 14 15.80 15.83 12.26
CA MET A 14 15.84 14.58 11.51
C MET A 14 14.42 14.08 11.21
N PRO A 15 14.18 13.41 10.07
CA PRO A 15 15.15 13.08 9.03
C PRO A 15 15.31 14.18 7.94
N SER A 16 16.56 14.58 7.66
CA SER A 16 16.90 15.52 6.57
C SER A 16 17.58 14.84 5.37
N THR A 17 17.72 13.50 5.41
CA THR A 17 18.30 12.67 4.34
C THR A 17 17.54 11.35 4.23
N ARG A 18 17.77 10.58 3.14
CA ARG A 18 17.23 9.22 3.00
C ARG A 18 17.76 8.28 4.07
N MET A 19 19.07 8.33 4.32
CA MET A 19 19.71 7.58 5.41
C MET A 19 19.14 7.97 6.78
N GLY A 20 18.88 9.26 7.01
CA GLY A 20 18.22 9.72 8.23
C GLY A 20 16.80 9.16 8.36
N SER A 21 16.05 9.06 7.26
CA SER A 21 14.69 8.47 7.28
C SER A 21 14.74 7.00 7.69
N ALA A 22 15.67 6.25 7.11
CA ALA A 22 15.92 4.85 7.47
C ALA A 22 16.38 4.70 8.93
N ALA A 23 17.25 5.59 9.41
CA ALA A 23 17.73 5.59 10.79
C ALA A 23 16.60 5.84 11.79
N VAL A 24 15.74 6.84 11.55
CA VAL A 24 14.60 7.15 12.42
C VAL A 24 13.61 5.98 12.48
N LEU A 25 13.34 5.34 11.34
CA LEU A 25 12.48 4.15 11.32
C LEU A 25 13.11 2.99 12.10
N ARG A 26 14.39 2.69 11.83
CA ARG A 26 15.11 1.60 12.52
C ARG A 26 15.19 1.85 14.02
N GLU A 27 15.45 3.08 14.46
CA GLU A 27 15.44 3.48 15.87
C GLU A 27 14.06 3.27 16.51
N ALA A 28 12.98 3.65 15.83
CA ALA A 28 11.62 3.44 16.32
C ALA A 28 11.31 1.95 16.52
N LEU A 29 11.68 1.09 15.57
CA LEU A 29 11.50 -0.37 15.68
C LEU A 29 12.34 -0.98 16.82
N VAL A 30 13.60 -0.56 16.97
CA VAL A 30 14.47 -0.98 18.10
C VAL A 30 13.86 -0.58 19.44
N ASN A 31 13.38 0.66 19.56
CA ASN A 31 12.76 1.15 20.79
C ASN A 31 11.47 0.37 21.12
N ALA A 32 10.65 0.08 20.12
CA ALA A 32 9.46 -0.73 20.29
C ALA A 32 9.78 -2.17 20.69
N GLN A 33 10.79 -2.81 20.09
CA GLN A 33 11.24 -4.15 20.50
C GLN A 33 11.75 -4.14 21.95
N ASN A 34 12.55 -3.15 22.33
CA ASN A 34 13.04 -3.01 23.71
C ASN A 34 11.89 -2.82 24.70
N TYR A 35 10.88 -2.02 24.35
CA TYR A 35 9.69 -1.80 25.16
C TYR A 35 8.85 -3.08 25.28
N MET A 36 8.57 -3.76 24.18
CA MET A 36 7.86 -5.05 24.15
C MET A 36 8.59 -6.10 25.00
N ASN A 37 9.93 -6.16 24.92
CA ASN A 37 10.74 -7.06 25.74
C ASN A 37 10.65 -6.74 27.23
N LYS A 38 10.52 -5.47 27.62
CA LYS A 38 10.30 -5.07 29.02
C LYS A 38 8.92 -5.51 29.50
N ILE A 39 7.87 -5.35 28.69
CA ILE A 39 6.51 -5.85 28.99
C ILE A 39 6.56 -7.37 29.18
N ASN A 40 7.14 -8.10 28.24
CA ASN A 40 7.24 -9.56 28.29
C ASN A 40 8.01 -10.06 29.53
N ARG A 41 9.04 -9.32 29.97
CA ARG A 41 9.80 -9.64 31.19
C ARG A 41 9.07 -9.30 32.49
N ALA A 42 8.24 -8.27 32.47
CA ALA A 42 7.42 -7.89 33.62
C ALA A 42 6.33 -8.94 33.88
N GLY A 43 5.72 -9.50 32.82
CA GLY A 43 4.60 -10.42 32.96
C GLY A 43 3.45 -9.74 33.69
N ASP A 44 2.94 -10.38 34.75
CA ASP A 44 1.85 -9.85 35.59
C ASP A 44 2.35 -8.94 36.74
N ASP A 45 3.66 -8.73 36.85
CA ASP A 45 4.26 -7.91 37.90
C ASP A 45 4.12 -6.41 37.55
N ALA A 46 3.12 -5.77 38.16
CA ALA A 46 2.82 -4.36 37.95
C ALA A 46 4.00 -3.44 38.34
N GLU A 47 4.86 -3.84 39.29
CA GLU A 47 6.02 -3.02 39.70
C GLU A 47 7.16 -3.06 38.67
N LYS A 48 7.23 -4.12 37.86
CA LYS A 48 8.22 -4.27 36.79
C LYS A 48 7.76 -3.76 35.43
N MET A 49 6.48 -3.41 35.31
CA MET A 49 5.90 -2.93 34.05
C MET A 49 6.56 -1.60 33.63
N PRO A 50 7.06 -1.46 32.39
CA PRO A 50 7.56 -0.17 31.93
C PRO A 50 6.43 0.88 31.93
N PRO A 51 6.75 2.17 32.15
CA PRO A 51 5.78 3.23 31.98
C PRO A 51 5.19 3.22 30.57
N ARG A 52 3.88 3.46 30.47
CA ARG A 52 3.15 3.45 29.21
C ARG A 52 3.79 4.40 28.17
N ASP A 53 4.15 3.87 27.00
CA ASP A 53 4.65 4.65 25.86
C ASP A 53 3.81 4.38 24.62
N LEU A 54 2.95 5.35 24.27
CA LEU A 54 2.00 5.22 23.16
C LEU A 54 2.68 5.03 21.79
N LYS A 55 3.91 5.54 21.60
CA LYS A 55 4.63 5.39 20.32
C LYS A 55 5.11 3.97 20.15
N ASN A 56 5.67 3.39 21.21
CA ASN A 56 6.13 2.01 21.18
C ASN A 56 4.95 1.03 21.15
N GLU A 57 3.87 1.30 21.91
CA GLU A 57 2.64 0.50 21.88
C GLU A 57 2.04 0.40 20.47
N ALA A 58 2.02 1.50 19.71
CA ALA A 58 1.51 1.52 18.35
C ALA A 58 2.31 0.63 17.38
N LEU A 59 3.57 0.32 17.69
CA LEU A 59 4.43 -0.53 16.87
C LEU A 59 4.43 -2.00 17.31
N ILE A 60 3.86 -2.34 18.47
CA ILE A 60 3.79 -3.72 18.94
C ILE A 60 3.00 -4.62 17.96
N PRO A 61 1.82 -4.22 17.45
CA PRO A 61 1.10 -5.04 16.47
C PRO A 61 1.91 -5.33 15.20
N VAL A 62 2.74 -4.38 14.75
CA VAL A 62 3.65 -4.58 13.60
C VAL A 62 4.73 -5.61 13.93
N LEU A 63 5.36 -5.50 15.10
CA LEU A 63 6.39 -6.44 15.55
C LEU A 63 5.86 -7.86 15.78
N LYS A 64 4.56 -7.99 16.08
CA LYS A 64 3.86 -9.26 16.22
C LYS A 64 3.26 -9.78 14.92
N LYS A 65 3.40 -9.04 13.81
CA LYS A 65 2.76 -9.33 12.51
C LYS A 65 1.23 -9.44 12.59
N GLU A 66 0.61 -8.74 13.54
CA GLU A 66 -0.85 -8.59 13.62
C GLU A 66 -1.36 -7.63 12.55
N ILE A 67 -0.54 -6.64 12.16
CA ILE A 67 -0.79 -5.73 11.03
C ILE A 67 0.52 -5.48 10.26
N PRO A 68 0.48 -5.30 8.93
CA PRO A 68 1.67 -4.96 8.16
C PRO A 68 2.06 -3.50 8.33
N LEU A 69 3.36 -3.21 8.19
CA LEU A 69 3.85 -1.85 8.09
C LEU A 69 3.71 -1.32 6.66
N ARG A 70 2.97 -0.22 6.48
CA ARG A 70 2.80 0.42 5.17
C ARG A 70 3.99 1.33 4.85
N MET A 71 4.83 0.94 3.90
CA MET A 71 6.08 1.64 3.60
C MET A 71 6.00 2.48 2.33
N HIS A 72 5.94 3.80 2.51
CA HIS A 72 6.06 4.81 1.44
C HIS A 72 7.46 4.78 0.81
N ALA A 73 7.58 4.22 -0.40
CA ALA A 73 8.84 4.19 -1.13
C ALA A 73 8.63 4.36 -2.65
N HIS A 74 9.30 5.35 -3.23
CA HIS A 74 9.24 5.58 -4.68
C HIS A 74 10.45 4.98 -5.41
N ARG A 75 11.67 5.41 -5.04
CA ARG A 75 12.89 4.99 -5.75
C ARG A 75 13.31 3.57 -5.41
N ALA A 76 14.02 2.93 -6.34
CA ALA A 76 14.53 1.57 -6.19
C ALA A 76 15.41 1.41 -4.93
N ASP A 77 16.25 2.40 -4.58
CA ASP A 77 17.08 2.37 -3.38
C ASP A 77 16.29 2.58 -2.07
N ASP A 78 15.23 3.39 -2.11
CA ASP A 78 14.29 3.53 -0.99
C ASP A 78 13.53 2.20 -0.77
N ILE A 79 13.01 1.59 -1.83
CA ILE A 79 12.33 0.27 -1.81
C ILE A 79 13.26 -0.82 -1.29
N ALA A 80 14.49 -0.90 -1.81
CA ALA A 80 15.46 -1.88 -1.35
C ALA A 80 15.82 -1.69 0.13
N THR A 81 15.79 -0.45 0.63
CA THR A 81 16.04 -0.14 2.04
C THR A 81 14.87 -0.55 2.92
N ALA A 82 13.65 -0.27 2.50
CA ALA A 82 12.42 -0.75 3.12
C ALA A 82 12.43 -2.28 3.28
N ILE A 83 12.70 -3.02 2.19
CA ILE A 83 12.82 -4.48 2.20
C ILE A 83 13.86 -4.96 3.22
N ARG A 84 15.06 -4.36 3.24
CA ARG A 84 16.11 -4.75 4.19
C ARG A 84 15.70 -4.51 5.64
N ILE A 85 15.01 -3.41 5.94
CA ILE A 85 14.55 -3.13 7.30
C ILE A 85 13.45 -4.14 7.69
N ALA A 86 12.48 -4.40 6.82
CA ALA A 86 11.44 -5.38 7.14
C ALA A 86 12.02 -6.78 7.41
N GLN A 87 13.01 -7.20 6.62
CA GLN A 87 13.73 -8.46 6.85
C GLN A 87 14.59 -8.46 8.12
N GLU A 88 15.24 -7.34 8.44
CA GLU A 88 16.07 -7.18 9.66
C GLU A 88 15.26 -7.34 10.94
N PHE A 89 14.02 -6.85 10.95
CA PHE A 89 13.13 -6.88 12.11
C PHE A 89 12.11 -8.03 12.08
N ASP A 90 12.13 -8.85 11.01
CA ASP A 90 11.13 -9.88 10.73
C ASP A 90 9.70 -9.36 10.87
N ILE A 91 9.35 -8.35 10.07
CA ILE A 91 8.01 -7.74 10.02
C ILE A 91 7.39 -7.86 8.63
N ASP A 92 6.06 -7.94 8.59
CA ASP A 92 5.32 -7.86 7.33
C ASP A 92 5.17 -6.40 6.89
N MET A 93 5.18 -6.16 5.58
CA MET A 93 5.05 -4.82 5.03
C MET A 93 4.35 -4.79 3.67
N THR A 94 3.87 -3.61 3.31
CA THR A 94 3.40 -3.29 1.95
C THR A 94 4.27 -2.19 1.35
N LEU A 95 4.59 -2.31 0.06
CA LEU A 95 5.29 -1.25 -0.67
C LEU A 95 4.28 -0.26 -1.24
N GLU A 96 4.21 0.94 -0.66
CA GLU A 96 3.31 2.00 -1.11
C GLU A 96 3.97 2.85 -2.19
N HIS A 97 3.19 3.13 -3.24
CA HIS A 97 3.55 3.78 -4.52
C HIS A 97 4.48 2.95 -5.40
N ALA A 98 5.57 2.43 -4.82
CA ALA A 98 6.50 1.50 -5.47
C ALA A 98 6.95 1.96 -6.87
N SER A 99 7.15 3.27 -7.07
CA SER A 99 7.24 3.88 -8.41
C SER A 99 8.35 3.33 -9.30
N GLU A 100 9.47 2.88 -8.72
CA GLU A 100 10.60 2.26 -9.40
C GLU A 100 10.74 0.75 -9.10
N ALA A 101 9.70 0.10 -8.55
CA ALA A 101 9.77 -1.33 -8.27
C ALA A 101 10.04 -2.17 -9.53
N HIS A 102 9.57 -1.72 -10.70
CA HIS A 102 9.86 -2.33 -12.01
C HIS A 102 11.35 -2.32 -12.39
N LEU A 103 12.19 -1.53 -11.72
CA LEU A 103 13.64 -1.53 -11.95
C LEU A 103 14.38 -2.59 -11.10
N ILE A 104 13.72 -3.15 -10.09
CA ILE A 104 14.29 -4.11 -9.13
C ILE A 104 13.32 -5.27 -8.86
N VAL A 105 12.61 -5.72 -9.90
CA VAL A 105 11.51 -6.70 -9.83
C VAL A 105 11.92 -7.97 -9.10
N ASP A 106 13.09 -8.51 -9.43
CA ASP A 106 13.60 -9.75 -8.81
C ASP A 106 13.70 -9.61 -7.30
N ARG A 107 14.20 -8.46 -6.82
CA ARG A 107 14.34 -8.18 -5.39
C ARG A 107 12.98 -7.98 -4.70
N VAL A 108 12.02 -7.36 -5.38
CA VAL A 108 10.66 -7.22 -4.85
C VAL A 108 9.99 -8.59 -4.76
N LYS A 109 10.10 -9.40 -5.82
CA LYS A 109 9.59 -10.77 -5.86
C LYS A 109 10.19 -11.66 -4.77
N GLU A 110 11.51 -11.66 -4.65
CA GLU A 110 12.24 -12.40 -3.61
C GLU A 110 11.85 -11.98 -2.20
N SER A 111 11.46 -10.71 -2.00
CA SER A 111 11.02 -10.23 -0.69
C SER A 111 9.67 -10.78 -0.24
N GLY A 112 8.83 -11.24 -1.18
CA GLY A 112 7.47 -11.71 -0.91
C GLY A 112 6.45 -10.61 -0.60
N PHE A 113 6.87 -9.35 -0.49
CA PHE A 113 5.97 -8.25 -0.13
C PHE A 113 5.12 -7.76 -1.32
N PRO A 114 3.84 -7.43 -1.10
CA PRO A 114 2.99 -6.86 -2.13
C PRO A 114 3.36 -5.40 -2.44
N ALA A 115 2.91 -4.92 -3.60
CA ALA A 115 3.09 -3.54 -4.03
C ALA A 115 1.76 -2.86 -4.37
N ILE A 116 1.55 -1.68 -3.80
CA ILE A 116 0.44 -0.80 -4.14
C ILE A 116 1.01 0.29 -5.05
N VAL A 117 0.73 0.18 -6.35
CA VAL A 117 1.27 1.07 -7.38
C VAL A 117 0.31 2.24 -7.61
N GLY A 118 0.87 3.44 -7.69
CA GLY A 118 0.11 4.65 -8.04
C GLY A 118 0.34 5.82 -7.08
N PRO A 119 -0.13 7.02 -7.47
CA PRO A 119 -0.82 7.32 -8.72
C PRO A 119 0.18 7.52 -9.88
N SER A 120 0.04 6.70 -10.92
CA SER A 120 0.95 6.72 -12.07
C SER A 120 0.44 7.57 -13.23
N MET A 121 -0.85 7.92 -13.23
CA MET A 121 -1.39 8.90 -14.18
C MET A 121 -0.84 10.32 -13.88
N GLY A 122 -0.67 11.13 -14.92
CA GLY A 122 -0.19 12.50 -14.82
C GLY A 122 1.34 12.64 -14.72
N THR A 123 1.82 13.88 -14.62
CA THR A 123 3.25 14.18 -14.65
C THR A 123 3.96 13.82 -13.32
N PRO A 124 5.27 13.51 -13.36
CA PRO A 124 6.07 13.37 -12.15
C PRO A 124 6.15 14.68 -11.36
N GLY A 125 5.60 14.71 -10.15
CA GLY A 125 5.65 15.90 -9.27
C GLY A 125 6.95 16.04 -8.46
N LYS A 126 7.77 14.98 -8.42
CA LYS A 126 9.00 14.88 -7.61
C LYS A 126 10.13 14.21 -8.40
N ILE A 127 11.37 14.41 -7.95
CA ILE A 127 12.54 13.74 -8.56
C ILE A 127 12.45 12.23 -8.34
N GLU A 128 11.96 11.81 -7.18
CA GLU A 128 11.81 10.38 -6.87
C GLU A 128 10.70 9.66 -7.67
N THR A 129 9.86 10.42 -8.39
CA THR A 129 8.74 9.87 -9.19
C THR A 129 9.00 9.94 -10.70
N GLN A 130 10.20 10.33 -11.14
CA GLN A 130 10.50 10.56 -12.56
C GLN A 130 10.28 9.32 -13.43
N ASN A 131 10.54 8.14 -12.88
CA ASN A 131 10.41 6.86 -13.56
C ASN A 131 9.05 6.20 -13.34
N LYS A 132 8.05 6.89 -12.77
CA LYS A 132 6.71 6.30 -12.60
C LYS A 132 6.12 5.97 -13.98
N THR A 133 5.56 4.78 -14.14
CA THR A 133 4.95 4.31 -15.38
C THR A 133 3.85 3.30 -15.08
N LEU A 134 2.80 3.25 -15.91
CA LEU A 134 1.75 2.24 -15.80
C LEU A 134 2.27 0.84 -16.18
N GLU A 135 3.32 0.75 -17.02
CA GLU A 135 4.02 -0.52 -17.32
C GLU A 135 4.55 -1.22 -16.06
N SER A 136 4.84 -0.46 -15.00
CA SER A 136 5.28 -1.03 -13.73
C SER A 136 4.26 -2.01 -13.16
N VAL A 137 2.96 -1.78 -13.39
CA VAL A 137 1.89 -2.66 -12.92
C VAL A 137 1.97 -4.02 -13.63
N LYS A 138 2.13 -4.01 -14.96
CA LYS A 138 2.26 -5.22 -15.78
C LYS A 138 3.49 -6.03 -15.40
N ILE A 139 4.65 -5.38 -15.37
CA ILE A 139 5.94 -6.01 -15.07
C ILE A 139 5.89 -6.74 -13.72
N LEU A 140 5.36 -6.07 -12.68
CA LEU A 140 5.28 -6.67 -11.34
C LEU A 140 4.24 -7.80 -11.28
N SER A 141 3.10 -7.64 -11.95
CA SER A 141 2.05 -8.66 -11.99
C SER A 141 2.52 -9.92 -12.71
N GLU A 142 3.19 -9.79 -13.85
CA GLU A 142 3.76 -10.91 -14.62
C GLU A 142 4.90 -11.62 -13.86
N ALA A 143 5.61 -10.89 -13.00
CA ALA A 143 6.59 -11.49 -12.10
C ALA A 143 5.97 -12.33 -10.97
N GLY A 144 4.65 -12.28 -10.79
CA GLY A 144 3.90 -13.00 -9.75
C GLY A 144 3.81 -12.25 -8.42
N ILE A 145 4.08 -10.93 -8.40
CA ILE A 145 3.92 -10.09 -7.22
C ILE A 145 2.44 -9.73 -7.08
N THR A 146 1.91 -9.74 -5.85
CA THR A 146 0.55 -9.24 -5.61
C THR A 146 0.56 -7.72 -5.71
N VAL A 147 -0.12 -7.20 -6.73
CA VAL A 147 -0.16 -5.77 -7.05
C VAL A 147 -1.59 -5.23 -6.91
N ALA A 148 -1.73 -4.08 -6.26
CA ALA A 148 -2.94 -3.27 -6.30
C ALA A 148 -2.68 -1.89 -6.92
N LEU A 149 -3.72 -1.27 -7.46
CA LEU A 149 -3.66 0.09 -8.01
C LEU A 149 -4.29 1.08 -7.03
N THR A 150 -3.67 2.24 -6.84
CA THR A 150 -4.21 3.32 -5.98
C THR A 150 -4.27 4.67 -6.68
N THR A 151 -5.23 5.50 -6.27
CA THR A 151 -5.33 6.92 -6.66
C THR A 151 -4.53 7.83 -5.74
N ASP A 152 -4.16 7.36 -4.54
CA ASP A 152 -3.56 8.19 -3.48
C ASP A 152 -4.36 9.49 -3.25
N HIS A 153 -5.69 9.35 -3.17
CA HIS A 153 -6.60 10.49 -3.01
C HIS A 153 -6.11 11.42 -1.87
N PRO A 154 -6.00 12.74 -2.12
CA PRO A 154 -6.54 13.49 -3.25
C PRO A 154 -5.57 13.75 -4.40
N VAL A 155 -4.43 13.05 -4.51
CA VAL A 155 -3.47 13.27 -5.61
C VAL A 155 -4.11 13.00 -6.96
N LEU A 156 -4.78 11.85 -7.09
CA LEU A 156 -5.79 11.60 -8.10
C LEU A 156 -7.13 11.43 -7.36
N ASP A 157 -8.22 11.96 -7.91
CA ASP A 157 -9.51 11.83 -7.26
C ASP A 157 -9.92 10.34 -7.16
N ILE A 158 -10.61 9.96 -6.07
CA ILE A 158 -11.03 8.56 -5.86
C ILE A 158 -12.00 8.10 -6.95
N TYR A 159 -12.81 9.02 -7.50
CA TYR A 159 -13.72 8.74 -8.62
C TYR A 159 -12.98 8.40 -9.93
N GLN A 160 -11.65 8.60 -9.99
CA GLN A 160 -10.84 8.29 -11.15
C GLN A 160 -10.17 6.91 -11.06
N LEU A 161 -10.49 6.07 -10.07
CA LEU A 161 -9.90 4.73 -9.95
C LEU A 161 -10.19 3.86 -11.19
N LEU A 162 -11.44 3.86 -11.69
CA LEU A 162 -11.80 3.13 -12.93
C LEU A 162 -11.06 3.68 -14.14
N HIS A 163 -10.89 5.00 -14.24
CA HIS A 163 -10.10 5.63 -15.29
C HIS A 163 -8.61 5.25 -15.22
N ALA A 164 -8.05 5.16 -14.01
CA ALA A 164 -6.67 4.72 -13.79
C ALA A 164 -6.49 3.27 -14.23
N ALA A 165 -7.44 2.39 -13.91
CA ALA A 165 -7.46 1.00 -14.34
C ALA A 165 -7.60 0.89 -15.87
N ALA A 166 -8.52 1.64 -16.48
CA ALA A 166 -8.68 1.70 -17.93
C ALA A 166 -7.38 2.15 -18.64
N ALA A 167 -6.65 3.12 -18.06
CA ALA A 167 -5.36 3.56 -18.58
C ALA A 167 -4.31 2.43 -18.53
N VAL A 168 -4.31 1.59 -17.48
CA VAL A 168 -3.43 0.40 -17.43
C VAL A 168 -3.70 -0.55 -18.59
N VAL A 169 -4.97 -0.89 -18.85
CA VAL A 169 -5.34 -1.75 -20.00
C VAL A 169 -4.80 -1.14 -21.29
N ARG A 170 -5.11 0.14 -21.51
CA ARG A 170 -4.82 0.84 -22.77
C ARG A 170 -3.33 1.00 -23.02
N GLU A 171 -2.53 1.28 -22.00
CA GLU A 171 -1.08 1.48 -22.15
C GLU A 171 -0.30 0.17 -22.22
N THR A 172 -0.67 -0.82 -21.40
CA THR A 172 0.14 -2.03 -21.21
C THR A 172 -0.35 -3.25 -21.99
N GLY A 173 -1.60 -3.21 -22.47
CA GLY A 173 -2.28 -4.33 -23.11
C GLY A 173 -2.60 -5.48 -22.16
N MET A 174 -2.60 -5.24 -20.85
CA MET A 174 -3.07 -6.22 -19.87
C MET A 174 -4.55 -6.55 -20.10
N ASP A 175 -4.90 -7.80 -19.86
CA ASP A 175 -6.28 -8.28 -19.89
C ASP A 175 -7.16 -7.57 -18.84
N ASP A 176 -8.37 -7.19 -19.26
CA ASP A 176 -9.30 -6.40 -18.45
C ASP A 176 -9.62 -7.08 -17.10
N TYR A 177 -9.77 -8.40 -17.10
CA TYR A 177 -10.03 -9.13 -15.86
C TYR A 177 -8.83 -9.09 -14.91
N GLN A 178 -7.59 -9.21 -15.43
CA GLN A 178 -6.40 -9.01 -14.59
C GLN A 178 -6.31 -7.59 -14.02
N VAL A 179 -6.69 -6.57 -14.79
CA VAL A 179 -6.69 -5.19 -14.31
C VAL A 179 -7.80 -4.96 -13.26
N LEU A 180 -8.99 -5.54 -13.43
CA LEU A 180 -10.06 -5.48 -12.42
C LEU A 180 -9.60 -6.07 -11.08
N ARG A 181 -8.78 -7.13 -11.10
CA ARG A 181 -8.22 -7.72 -9.87
C ARG A 181 -7.33 -6.75 -9.10
N LEU A 182 -6.62 -5.84 -9.78
CA LEU A 182 -5.76 -4.83 -9.14
C LEU A 182 -6.54 -3.86 -8.26
N ILE A 183 -7.80 -3.61 -8.58
CA ILE A 183 -8.69 -2.68 -7.86
C ILE A 183 -9.77 -3.40 -7.03
N THR A 184 -9.69 -4.73 -6.94
CA THR A 184 -10.65 -5.57 -6.18
C THR A 184 -9.90 -6.59 -5.32
N ILE A 185 -9.83 -7.86 -5.75
CA ILE A 185 -9.33 -8.96 -4.92
C ILE A 185 -7.87 -8.79 -4.49
N ASN A 186 -7.01 -8.17 -5.30
CA ASN A 186 -5.62 -7.96 -4.89
C ASN A 186 -5.52 -6.91 -3.78
N ALA A 187 -6.32 -5.84 -3.85
CA ALA A 187 -6.39 -4.86 -2.76
C ALA A 187 -6.92 -5.50 -1.46
N ALA A 188 -7.95 -6.34 -1.56
CA ALA A 188 -8.49 -7.08 -0.43
C ALA A 188 -7.45 -8.01 0.23
N LYS A 189 -6.68 -8.75 -0.59
CA LYS A 189 -5.57 -9.60 -0.11
C LYS A 189 -4.47 -8.82 0.59
N ILE A 190 -4.12 -7.64 0.07
CA ILE A 190 -3.09 -6.79 0.69
C ILE A 190 -3.57 -6.24 2.04
N LEU A 191 -4.87 -6.02 2.19
CA LEU A 191 -5.50 -5.57 3.42
C LEU A 191 -5.81 -6.72 4.40
N GLY A 192 -5.71 -7.99 3.98
CA GLY A 192 -6.04 -9.16 4.79
C GLY A 192 -7.54 -9.33 5.05
N VAL A 193 -8.37 -8.94 4.09
CA VAL A 193 -9.85 -9.00 4.17
C VAL A 193 -10.46 -9.67 2.94
N GLU A 194 -9.69 -10.47 2.22
CA GLU A 194 -10.14 -11.17 1.01
C GLU A 194 -11.19 -12.25 1.29
N ASP A 195 -11.33 -12.70 2.53
CA ASP A 195 -12.42 -13.58 2.97
C ASP A 195 -13.77 -12.85 3.00
N ARG A 196 -13.75 -11.52 3.10
CA ARG A 196 -14.94 -10.66 3.14
C ARG A 196 -15.26 -9.97 1.83
N VAL A 197 -14.26 -9.42 1.12
CA VAL A 197 -14.51 -8.55 -0.04
C VAL A 197 -13.58 -8.84 -1.23
N GLY A 198 -13.86 -8.20 -2.37
CA GLY A 198 -12.98 -8.16 -3.54
C GLY A 198 -13.28 -9.21 -4.62
N SER A 199 -14.23 -10.11 -4.42
CA SER A 199 -14.77 -11.00 -5.46
C SER A 199 -16.22 -11.36 -5.18
N ILE A 200 -16.93 -11.82 -6.21
CA ILE A 200 -18.32 -12.28 -6.10
C ILE A 200 -18.30 -13.79 -5.86
N GLU A 201 -18.27 -14.18 -4.59
CA GLU A 201 -18.20 -15.58 -4.14
C GLU A 201 -19.14 -15.79 -2.94
N VAL A 202 -19.66 -17.01 -2.78
CA VAL A 202 -20.54 -17.34 -1.65
C VAL A 202 -19.79 -17.16 -0.32
N GLY A 203 -20.40 -16.44 0.62
CA GLY A 203 -19.86 -16.19 1.96
C GLY A 203 -19.17 -14.83 2.12
N LYS A 204 -18.98 -14.08 1.03
CA LYS A 204 -18.44 -12.72 1.05
C LYS A 204 -19.53 -11.68 1.25
N ASP A 205 -19.13 -10.49 1.70
CA ASP A 205 -19.98 -9.32 1.86
C ASP A 205 -20.55 -8.93 0.47
N ALA A 206 -21.83 -8.55 0.44
CA ALA A 206 -22.54 -8.23 -0.79
C ALA A 206 -22.23 -6.80 -1.29
N ASP A 207 -20.93 -6.55 -1.50
CA ASP A 207 -20.39 -5.29 -2.00
C ASP A 207 -20.30 -5.34 -3.53
N LEU A 208 -21.27 -4.73 -4.20
CA LEU A 208 -21.47 -4.84 -5.64
C LEU A 208 -21.65 -3.47 -6.29
N VAL A 209 -21.11 -3.32 -7.49
CA VAL A 209 -21.39 -2.18 -8.36
C VAL A 209 -22.04 -2.70 -9.64
N ILE A 210 -23.20 -2.15 -9.98
CA ILE A 210 -23.88 -2.43 -11.24
C ILE A 210 -23.55 -1.28 -12.19
N ILE A 211 -22.92 -1.61 -13.32
CA ILE A 211 -22.50 -0.64 -14.34
C ILE A 211 -23.25 -0.95 -15.63
N GLU A 212 -23.87 0.06 -16.22
CA GLU A 212 -24.37 -0.02 -17.59
C GLU A 212 -23.20 0.20 -18.55
N GLY A 213 -22.68 -0.90 -19.10
CA GLY A 213 -21.53 -0.92 -20.01
C GLY A 213 -20.32 -1.65 -19.43
N HIS A 214 -19.18 -1.53 -20.11
CA HIS A 214 -17.91 -2.12 -19.66
C HIS A 214 -17.24 -1.22 -18.60
N PRO A 215 -16.71 -1.74 -17.47
CA PRO A 215 -16.16 -0.92 -16.38
C PRO A 215 -15.01 0.03 -16.78
N PHE A 216 -14.33 -0.25 -17.88
CA PHE A 216 -13.22 0.56 -18.41
C PHE A 216 -13.60 1.39 -19.65
N ASP A 217 -14.87 1.39 -20.05
CA ASP A 217 -15.38 2.33 -21.05
C ASP A 217 -15.74 3.65 -20.37
N TYR A 218 -15.31 4.76 -20.96
CA TYR A 218 -15.57 6.11 -20.48
C TYR A 218 -17.05 6.49 -20.56
N LEU A 219 -17.83 5.85 -21.44
CA LEU A 219 -19.27 6.09 -21.58
C LEU A 219 -20.12 5.27 -20.62
N SER A 220 -19.52 4.38 -19.84
CA SER A 220 -20.23 3.55 -18.87
C SER A 220 -20.72 4.37 -17.67
N THR A 221 -21.90 4.01 -17.18
CA THR A 221 -22.54 4.68 -16.04
C THR A 221 -22.73 3.71 -14.89
N VAL A 222 -22.38 4.14 -13.67
CA VAL A 222 -22.72 3.38 -12.45
C VAL A 222 -24.21 3.53 -12.19
N MET A 223 -24.94 2.42 -12.25
CA MET A 223 -26.38 2.37 -12.00
C MET A 223 -26.69 2.16 -10.53
N TYR A 224 -25.95 1.27 -9.87
CA TYR A 224 -26.14 0.98 -8.45
C TYR A 224 -24.81 0.74 -7.75
N THR A 225 -24.70 1.19 -6.49
CA THR A 225 -23.70 0.68 -5.54
C THR A 225 -24.43 0.04 -4.37
N ILE A 226 -24.04 -1.19 -4.04
CA ILE A 226 -24.56 -2.01 -2.96
C ILE A 226 -23.41 -2.26 -1.99
N ILE A 227 -23.62 -2.04 -0.70
CA ILE A 227 -22.65 -2.33 0.37
C ILE A 227 -23.38 -3.16 1.43
N ASP A 228 -22.79 -4.28 1.84
CA ASP A 228 -23.39 -5.21 2.81
C ASP A 228 -24.83 -5.65 2.43
N GLY A 229 -25.14 -5.67 1.12
CA GLY A 229 -26.46 -6.02 0.60
C GLY A 229 -27.47 -4.87 0.54
N GLU A 230 -27.11 -3.67 1.01
CA GLU A 230 -27.95 -2.48 1.00
C GLU A 230 -27.58 -1.53 -0.14
N VAL A 231 -28.58 -1.00 -0.86
CA VAL A 231 -28.35 -0.02 -1.93
C VAL A 231 -27.98 1.33 -1.31
N VAL A 232 -26.74 1.76 -1.51
CA VAL A 232 -26.21 3.04 -0.99
C VAL A 232 -26.12 4.13 -2.06
N TYR A 233 -26.11 3.73 -3.34
CA TYR A 233 -26.19 4.64 -4.48
C TYR A 233 -27.23 4.09 -5.46
N PRO A 234 -28.41 4.71 -5.56
CA PRO A 234 -29.41 4.38 -6.57
C PRO A 234 -29.12 5.11 -7.90
N PRO A 235 -29.72 4.68 -9.01
CA PRO A 235 -29.62 5.38 -10.29
C PRO A 235 -30.30 6.75 -10.19
N GLU A 236 -29.82 7.71 -10.97
CA GLU A 236 -30.49 8.99 -11.15
C GLU A 236 -31.83 8.77 -11.90
N GLU A 237 -32.91 9.42 -11.44
CA GLU A 237 -34.25 9.36 -12.07
C GLU A 237 -34.32 10.08 -13.42
#